data_AF-A0A7V3FWP3-F1
#
_entry.id   AF-A0A7V3FWP3-F1
#
_cell.length_a   1.000
_cell.length_b   1.000
_cell.length_c   1.000
_cell.angle_alpha   90.00
_cell.angle_beta   90.00
_cell.angle_gamma   90.00
#
_symmetry.space_group_name_H-M   'P 1'
#
loop_
_entity.id
_entity.type
_entity.pdbx_description
1 polymer ?
#
loop_
_entity_poly.entity_id
_entity_poly.type
_entity_poly.pdbx_seq_one_letter_code
_entity_poly.pdbx_strand_id
1 'polypeptide(L)'
;MSYDLTFFSKSIENIPSTNEIMSYFSNRKNYSINNNEAFYSNEDTGVYFSFSIGDTEPEDSESIEFYKENSMHQTGLSFNINYYRPHPFALTVSDFVASNRGDN
;
A
#
# COMPACT_ATOMS: atom_id res chain seq x y z
N MET A 1 6.40 2.75 -9.41
CA MET A 1 4.98 2.57 -9.76
C MET A 1 4.27 2.26 -8.47
N SER A 2 3.19 2.97 -8.19
CA SER A 2 2.35 2.80 -7.01
C SER A 2 1.07 2.05 -7.38
N TYR A 3 0.49 1.36 -6.42
CA TYR A 3 -0.87 0.85 -6.50
C TYR A 3 -1.61 1.26 -5.24
N ASP A 4 -2.84 1.72 -5.44
CA ASP A 4 -3.80 2.04 -4.40
C ASP A 4 -4.98 1.07 -4.52
N LEU A 5 -5.27 0.35 -3.44
CA LEU A 5 -6.37 -0.61 -3.37
C LEU A 5 -7.35 -0.17 -2.30
N THR A 6 -8.59 0.10 -2.68
CA THR A 6 -9.67 0.44 -1.74
C THR A 6 -10.53 -0.79 -1.46
N PHE A 7 -10.87 -1.03 -0.18
CA PHE A 7 -11.62 -2.21 0.22
C PHE A 7 -13.12 -1.91 0.37
N PHE A 8 -13.95 -2.83 -0.13
CA PHE A 8 -15.41 -2.80 -0.04
C PHE A 8 -15.94 -4.10 0.60
N SER A 9 -17.04 -4.00 1.35
CA SER A 9 -17.69 -5.13 2.04
C SER A 9 -19.15 -5.27 1.62
N LYS A 10 -19.65 -6.51 1.50
CA LYS A 10 -21.08 -6.77 1.28
C LYS A 10 -21.94 -6.58 2.54
N SER A 11 -21.32 -6.54 3.72
CA SER A 11 -22.02 -6.37 4.99
C SER A 11 -21.40 -5.22 5.76
N ILE A 12 -22.24 -4.24 6.10
CA ILE A 12 -21.84 -3.08 6.91
C ILE A 12 -21.53 -3.48 8.36
N GLU A 13 -22.18 -4.52 8.88
CA GLU A 13 -21.98 -5.02 10.25
C GLU A 13 -20.59 -5.62 10.46
N ASN A 14 -19.93 -6.06 9.39
CA ASN A 14 -18.60 -6.67 9.42
C ASN A 14 -17.47 -5.66 9.14
N ILE A 15 -17.79 -4.38 8.95
CA ILE A 15 -16.76 -3.35 8.73
C ILE A 15 -16.17 -2.98 10.10
N PRO A 16 -14.87 -3.25 10.34
CA PRO A 16 -14.26 -2.91 11.62
C PRO A 16 -14.21 -1.40 11.80
N SER A 17 -14.38 -0.94 13.03
CA SER A 17 -14.18 0.47 13.37
C SER A 17 -12.72 0.88 13.20
N THR A 18 -12.48 2.18 12.97
CA THR A 18 -11.13 2.76 12.90
C THR A 18 -10.26 2.34 14.08
N ASN A 19 -10.81 2.33 15.29
CA ASN A 19 -10.08 1.94 16.50
C ASN A 19 -9.68 0.46 16.50
N GLU A 20 -10.53 -0.43 15.99
CA GLU A 20 -10.21 -1.87 15.87
C GLU A 20 -9.09 -2.10 14.86
N ILE A 21 -9.12 -1.38 13.72
CA ILE A 21 -8.09 -1.48 12.69
C ILE A 21 -6.74 -0.93 13.21
N MET A 22 -6.75 0.24 13.87
CA MET A 22 -5.55 0.78 14.50
C MET A 22 -4.98 -0.18 15.56
N SER A 23 -5.84 -0.71 16.43
CA SER A 23 -5.43 -1.67 17.46
C SER A 23 -4.85 -2.95 16.86
N TYR A 24 -5.38 -3.40 15.71
CA TYR A 24 -4.86 -4.54 14.97
C TYR A 24 -3.41 -4.29 14.52
N PHE A 25 -3.11 -3.13 13.94
CA PHE A 25 -1.76 -2.84 13.46
C PHE A 25 -0.76 -2.50 14.56
N SER A 26 -1.16 -1.78 15.62
CA SER A 26 -0.30 -1.41 16.76
C SER A 26 0.35 -2.61 17.46
N ASN A 27 -0.28 -3.78 17.41
CA ASN A 27 0.20 -5.00 18.06
C ASN A 27 1.16 -5.83 17.20
N ARG A 28 1.59 -5.33 16.03
CA ARG A 28 2.46 -6.06 15.11
C ARG A 28 3.83 -5.44 14.97
N LYS A 29 4.83 -6.31 14.80
CA LYS A 29 6.20 -5.91 14.45
C LYS A 29 6.20 -5.16 13.11
N ASN A 30 7.13 -4.21 12.96
CA ASN A 30 7.40 -3.48 11.72
C ASN A 30 6.29 -2.50 11.29
N TYR A 31 5.27 -2.29 12.12
CA TYR A 31 4.27 -1.25 11.90
C TYR A 31 4.55 -0.03 12.77
N SER A 32 4.42 1.15 12.19
CA SER A 32 4.25 2.41 12.89
C SER A 32 2.87 2.98 12.59
N ILE A 33 2.21 3.53 13.61
CA ILE A 33 0.86 4.07 13.51
C ILE A 33 0.94 5.57 13.71
N ASN A 34 0.48 6.35 12.73
CA ASN A 34 0.47 7.80 12.77
C ASN A 34 -0.90 8.31 12.32
N ASN A 35 -1.63 8.98 13.21
CA ASN A 35 -2.99 9.46 12.94
C ASN A 35 -3.87 8.33 12.39
N ASN A 36 -4.25 8.43 11.12
CA ASN A 36 -5.13 7.54 10.38
C ASN A 36 -4.37 6.65 9.39
N GLU A 37 -3.07 6.43 9.60
CA GLU A 37 -2.25 5.60 8.73
C GLU A 37 -1.48 4.53 9.53
N ALA A 38 -1.46 3.31 9.00
CA ALA A 38 -0.59 2.24 9.47
C ALA A 38 0.50 1.98 8.42
N PHE A 39 1.72 2.38 8.74
CA PHE A 39 2.88 2.23 7.86
C PHE A 39 3.67 0.98 8.23
N TYR A 40 3.89 0.10 7.26
CA TYR A 40 4.78 -1.05 7.39
C TYR A 40 6.13 -0.74 6.79
N SER A 41 7.22 -1.08 7.48
CA SER A 41 8.56 -1.11 6.91
C SER A 41 9.42 -2.18 7.54
N ASN A 42 10.09 -2.96 6.69
CA ASN A 42 11.07 -3.96 7.09
C ASN A 42 12.41 -3.66 6.42
N GLU A 43 13.38 -3.21 7.21
CA GLU A 43 14.73 -2.89 6.74
C GLU A 43 15.48 -4.12 6.21
N ASP A 44 15.25 -5.30 6.80
CA ASP A 44 15.92 -6.55 6.39
C ASP A 44 15.54 -6.96 4.96
N THR A 45 14.34 -6.60 4.51
CA THR A 45 13.82 -6.96 3.18
C THR A 45 13.65 -5.76 2.25
N GLY A 46 13.78 -4.53 2.75
CA GLY A 46 13.47 -3.29 2.03
C GLY A 46 12.01 -3.14 1.63
N VAL A 47 11.10 -3.91 2.23
CA VAL A 47 9.66 -3.89 1.89
C VAL A 47 8.95 -2.86 2.75
N TYR A 48 8.15 -2.02 2.11
CA TYR A 48 7.34 -1.01 2.77
C TYR A 48 6.02 -0.80 2.01
N PHE A 49 4.97 -0.45 2.75
CA PHE A 49 3.63 -0.16 2.25
C PHE A 49 2.84 0.52 3.37
N SER A 50 1.70 1.12 3.07
CA SER A 50 0.83 1.71 4.10
C SER A 50 -0.63 1.38 3.91
N PHE A 51 -1.38 1.52 4.99
CA PHE A 51 -2.83 1.50 4.98
C PHE A 51 -3.35 2.85 5.48
N SER A 52 -4.22 3.49 4.69
CA SER A 52 -5.00 4.64 5.15
C SER A 52 -6.32 4.14 5.73
N ILE A 53 -6.68 4.66 6.90
CA ILE A 53 -7.79 4.20 7.74
C ILE A 53 -8.71 5.40 8.01
N GLY A 54 -9.93 5.38 7.50
CA GLY A 54 -10.91 6.49 7.58
C GLY A 54 -11.45 6.88 6.20
N ASP A 55 -11.90 8.13 6.05
CA ASP A 55 -12.46 8.68 4.80
C ASP A 55 -11.46 8.54 3.64
N THR A 56 -11.57 7.42 2.96
CA THR A 56 -10.80 7.03 1.80
C THR A 56 -11.74 7.14 0.62
N GLU A 57 -12.20 8.35 0.31
CA GLU A 57 -13.07 8.54 -0.86
C GLU A 57 -12.38 7.95 -2.09
N PRO A 58 -13.02 7.02 -2.82
CA PRO A 58 -12.43 6.48 -4.03
C PRO A 58 -12.25 7.62 -5.02
N GLU A 59 -11.09 7.67 -5.68
CA GLU A 59 -10.78 8.74 -6.63
C GLU A 59 -11.65 8.67 -7.91
N ASP A 60 -12.32 7.54 -8.16
CA ASP A 60 -13.14 7.28 -9.34
C ASP A 60 -14.63 7.11 -8.99
N SER A 61 -15.45 8.04 -9.46
CA SER A 61 -16.90 8.06 -9.29
C SER A 61 -17.61 6.88 -9.95
N GLU A 62 -17.10 6.33 -11.07
CA GLU A 62 -17.75 5.21 -11.76
C GLU A 62 -17.63 3.92 -10.93
N SER A 63 -16.45 3.69 -10.36
CA SER A 63 -16.21 2.59 -9.42
C SER A 63 -17.15 2.67 -8.21
N ILE A 64 -17.37 3.87 -7.65
CA ILE A 64 -18.27 4.07 -6.52
C ILE A 64 -19.71 3.67 -6.86
N GLU A 65 -20.21 4.08 -8.02
CA GLU A 65 -21.57 3.74 -8.46
C GLU A 65 -21.72 2.23 -8.65
N PHE A 66 -20.77 1.59 -9.33
CA PHE A 66 -20.77 0.13 -9.51
C PHE A 66 -20.86 -0.62 -8.18
N TYR A 67 -20.04 -0.26 -7.19
CA TYR A 67 -20.06 -0.93 -5.88
C TYR A 67 -21.34 -0.65 -5.10
N LYS A 68 -21.88 0.57 -5.16
CA LYS A 68 -23.17 0.91 -4.55
C LYS A 68 -24.33 0.12 -5.16
N GLU A 69 -24.39 0.02 -6.49
CA GLU A 69 -25.41 -0.75 -7.20
C GLU A 69 -25.36 -2.25 -6.84
N ASN A 70 -24.16 -2.76 -6.55
CA ASN A 70 -23.95 -4.14 -6.13
C ASN A 70 -24.06 -4.36 -4.61
N SER A 71 -24.68 -3.41 -3.88
CA SER A 71 -24.87 -3.47 -2.42
C SER A 71 -23.57 -3.67 -1.65
N MET A 72 -22.47 -3.08 -2.13
CA MET A 72 -21.19 -3.05 -1.44
C MET A 72 -20.99 -1.71 -0.73
N HIS A 73 -20.39 -1.79 0.45
CA HIS A 73 -20.15 -0.69 1.36
C HIS A 73 -18.66 -0.41 1.43
N GLN A 74 -18.28 0.85 1.33
CA GLN A 74 -16.90 1.27 1.50
C GLN A 74 -16.47 1.04 2.95
N THR A 75 -15.28 0.47 3.13
CA THR A 75 -14.78 0.11 4.47
C THR A 75 -14.02 1.24 5.17
N GLY A 76 -13.67 2.29 4.44
CA GLY A 76 -12.75 3.30 4.94
C GLY A 76 -11.29 2.82 4.99
N LEU A 77 -10.96 1.68 4.38
CA LEU A 77 -9.59 1.17 4.33
C LEU A 77 -9.08 1.25 2.90
N SER A 78 -7.89 1.81 2.74
CA SER A 78 -7.11 1.70 1.50
C SER A 78 -5.70 1.20 1.79
N PHE A 79 -5.11 0.51 0.83
CA PHE A 79 -3.76 -0.01 0.87
C PHE A 79 -2.94 0.63 -0.24
N ASN A 80 -1.85 1.28 0.14
CA ASN A 80 -0.87 1.83 -0.78
C ASN A 80 0.39 0.96 -0.77
N ILE A 81 0.83 0.51 -1.94
CA ILE A 81 2.15 -0.06 -2.12
C ILE A 81 2.89 0.66 -3.23
N ASN A 82 4.05 1.17 -2.87
CA ASN A 82 5.03 1.67 -3.83
C ASN A 82 6.02 0.56 -4.11
N TYR A 83 5.97 0.00 -5.32
CA TYR A 83 7.13 -0.71 -5.84
C TYR A 83 8.17 0.36 -6.16
N TYR A 84 9.06 0.66 -5.20
CA TYR A 84 10.39 1.15 -5.57
C TYR A 84 10.88 0.09 -6.53
N ARG A 85 11.07 0.46 -7.79
CA ARG A 85 11.80 -0.40 -8.73
C ARG A 85 13.08 -0.78 -7.99
N PRO A 86 13.38 -2.07 -7.81
CA PRO A 86 14.70 -2.43 -7.35
C PRO A 86 15.68 -1.73 -8.31
N HIS A 87 16.50 -0.85 -7.76
CA HIS A 87 17.67 -0.35 -8.45
C HIS A 87 18.93 -1.16 -8.08
N PRO A 88 18.96 -2.52 -8.12
CA PRO A 88 20.22 -3.23 -8.30
C PRO A 88 20.55 -3.40 -9.79
N PHE A 89 19.58 -3.45 -10.71
CA PHE A 89 19.86 -3.72 -12.13
C PHE A 89 20.59 -2.57 -12.85
N ALA A 90 20.41 -1.32 -12.44
CA ALA A 90 21.11 -0.21 -13.09
C ALA A 90 22.50 0.10 -12.50
N LEU A 91 22.88 -0.53 -11.38
CA LEU A 91 24.27 -0.46 -10.87
C LEU A 91 25.12 -1.64 -11.37
N THR A 92 24.56 -2.84 -11.49
CA THR A 92 25.32 -3.97 -12.08
C THR A 92 25.56 -3.82 -13.59
N VAL A 93 24.76 -3.00 -14.30
CA VAL A 93 25.00 -2.72 -15.71
C VAL A 93 26.09 -1.67 -15.91
N SER A 94 26.26 -0.67 -15.02
CA SER A 94 27.36 0.29 -15.18
C SER A 94 28.72 -0.38 -15.00
N ASP A 95 28.85 -1.29 -14.03
CA ASP A 95 30.11 -1.97 -13.77
C ASP A 95 30.45 -3.01 -14.85
N PHE A 96 29.44 -3.66 -15.43
CA PHE A 96 29.61 -4.57 -16.56
C PHE A 96 29.91 -3.84 -17.89
N VAL A 97 29.36 -2.64 -18.10
CA VAL A 97 29.64 -1.82 -19.30
C VAL A 97 30.99 -1.09 -19.17
N ALA A 98 31.40 -0.69 -17.97
CA ALA A 98 32.71 -0.08 -17.72
C ALA A 98 33.86 -1.09 -17.84
N SER A 99 33.67 -2.35 -17.41
CA SER A 99 34.69 -3.39 -17.53
C SER A 99 34.86 -3.98 -18.94
N ASN A 100 33.87 -3.79 -19.83
CA ASN A 100 33.92 -4.25 -21.22
C ASN A 100 34.19 -3.13 -22.25
N ARG A 101 34.30 -1.88 -21.81
CA ARG A 101 34.92 -0.81 -22.59
C ARG A 101 36.41 -0.83 -22.32
N GLY A 102 37.09 -1.74 -23.01
CA GLY A 102 38.54 -1.70 -23.12
C GLY A 102 38.97 -0.41 -23.81
N ASP A 103 39.14 0.66 -23.04
CA ASP A 103 39.93 1.81 -23.43
C ASP A 103 41.37 1.54 -22.99
N ASN A 104 42.08 0.82 -23.86
CA ASN A 104 43.54 0.86 -24.01
C ASN A 104 43.84 1.53 -25.35
#